data_AF-A0A1V6JRM6-F1
#
_entry.id   AF-A0A1V6JRM6-F1
#
_cell.length_a   1.000
_cell.length_b   1.000
_cell.length_c   1.000
_cell.angle_alpha   90.00
_cell.angle_beta   90.00
_cell.angle_gamma   90.00
#
_symmetry.space_group_name_H-M   'P 1'
#
loop_
_entity.id
_entity.type
_entity.pdbx_description
1 polymer ?
#
loop_
_entity_poly.entity_id
_entity_poly.type
_entity_poly.pdbx_seq_one_letter_code
_entity_poly.pdbx_strand_id
1 'polypeptide(L)'
;MNMRLLLFGLLLVLLAGDVATTTYALQEAGCREGNPVAAVFVSSPTLHLLVKLSFAGVVLLLARQADRMIPGSGTYCVAAAVGLYTIVVAHNLMQIGAC
;
A
#
# COMPACT_ATOMS: atom_id res chain seq x y z
N MET A 1 -14.10 0.87 19.46
CA MET A 1 -13.44 0.45 18.20
C MET A 1 -11.96 0.78 18.32
N ASN A 2 -11.04 -0.18 18.17
CA ASN A 2 -9.60 0.03 18.41
C ASN A 2 -8.96 0.82 17.27
N MET A 3 -8.34 1.98 17.56
CA MET A 3 -7.66 2.85 16.59
C MET A 3 -6.70 2.09 15.67
N ARG A 4 -5.89 1.18 16.24
CA ARG A 4 -4.95 0.35 15.48
C ARG A 4 -5.64 -0.54 14.44
N LEU A 5 -6.83 -1.05 14.74
CA LEU A 5 -7.60 -1.90 13.83
C LEU A 5 -8.17 -1.07 12.67
N LEU A 6 -8.60 0.16 12.95
CA LEU A 6 -9.02 1.11 11.92
C LEU A 6 -7.87 1.49 10.99
N LEU A 7 -6.69 1.83 11.54
CA LEU A 7 -5.52 2.16 10.74
C LEU A 7 -5.06 0.96 9.89
N PHE A 8 -5.09 -0.25 10.44
CA PHE A 8 -4.74 -1.44 9.68
C PHE A 8 -5.76 -1.75 8.58
N GLY A 9 -7.06 -1.59 8.86
CA GLY A 9 -8.11 -1.69 7.85
C GLY A 9 -7.93 -0.66 6.73
N LEU A 10 -7.65 0.59 7.09
CA LEU A 10 -7.34 1.66 6.12
C LEU A 10 -6.09 1.33 5.30
N LEU A 11 -5.04 0.80 5.91
CA LEU A 11 -3.85 0.35 5.18
C LEU A 11 -4.21 -0.71 4.13
N LEU A 12 -5.04 -1.70 4.47
CA LEU A 12 -5.49 -2.72 3.51
C LEU A 12 -6.28 -2.11 2.35
N VAL A 13 -7.16 -1.15 2.64
CA VAL A 13 -7.91 -0.42 1.60
C VAL A 13 -6.96 0.36 0.69
N LEU A 14 -5.96 1.05 1.26
CA LEU A 14 -4.97 1.78 0.47
C LEU A 14 -4.09 0.86 -0.38
N LEU A 15 -3.69 -0.30 0.15
CA LEU A 15 -2.93 -1.31 -0.60
C LEU A 15 -3.74 -1.87 -1.78
N ALA A 16 -5.03 -2.17 -1.56
CA ALA A 16 -5.92 -2.62 -2.62
C ALA A 16 -6.17 -1.49 -3.64
N GLY A 17 -6.36 -0.26 -3.17
CA GLY A 17 -6.53 0.94 -4.01
C GLY A 17 -5.29 1.22 -4.86
N ASP A 18 -4.10 1.01 -4.32
CA ASP A 18 -2.85 1.11 -5.07
C ASP A 18 -2.81 0.10 -6.22
N VAL A 19 -3.07 -1.19 -5.94
CA VAL A 19 -3.15 -2.22 -6.99
C VAL A 19 -4.20 -1.85 -8.04
N ALA A 20 -5.41 -1.47 -7.62
CA ALA A 20 -6.50 -1.11 -8.52
C ALA A 20 -6.15 0.09 -9.41
N THR A 21 -5.58 1.15 -8.82
CA THR A 21 -5.18 2.36 -9.55
C THR A 21 -4.02 2.08 -10.50
N THR A 22 -3.00 1.31 -10.10
CA THR A 22 -1.91 0.92 -11.01
C THR A 22 -2.41 0.05 -12.15
N THR A 23 -3.26 -0.95 -11.87
CA THR A 23 -3.83 -1.81 -12.90
C THR A 23 -4.66 -1.00 -13.90
N TYR A 24 -5.53 -0.12 -13.42
CA TYR A 24 -6.31 0.77 -14.29
C TYR A 24 -5.41 1.69 -15.12
N ALA A 25 -4.42 2.33 -14.49
CA ALA A 25 -3.49 3.23 -15.17
C ALA A 25 -2.79 2.55 -16.36
N LEU A 26 -2.29 1.32 -16.15
CA LEU A 26 -1.49 0.61 -17.13
C LEU A 26 -2.34 -0.14 -18.18
N GLN A 27 -3.48 -0.70 -17.79
CA GLN A 27 -4.29 -1.54 -18.67
C GLN A 27 -5.38 -0.77 -19.41
N GLU A 28 -5.96 0.25 -18.78
CA GLU A 28 -7.13 0.97 -19.31
C GLU A 28 -6.79 2.39 -19.73
N ALA A 29 -6.07 3.15 -18.89
CA ALA A 29 -5.74 4.56 -19.16
C ALA A 29 -4.53 4.75 -20.10
N GLY A 30 -3.84 3.67 -20.49
CA GLY A 30 -2.71 3.70 -21.42
C GLY A 30 -1.43 4.36 -20.85
N CYS A 31 -1.37 4.58 -19.54
CA CYS A 31 -0.17 5.07 -18.87
C CYS A 31 0.98 4.05 -18.97
N ARG A 32 2.22 4.52 -18.79
CA ARG A 32 3.41 3.65 -18.77
C ARG A 32 4.04 3.62 -17.38
N GLU A 33 4.46 2.45 -16.96
CA GLU A 33 5.28 2.27 -15.77
C GLU A 33 6.71 2.72 -16.08
N GLY A 34 7.18 3.77 -15.39
CA GLY A 34 8.51 4.33 -15.59
C GLY A 34 9.61 3.55 -14.87
N ASN A 35 9.26 2.74 -13.87
CA ASN A 35 10.21 1.95 -13.10
C ASN A 35 10.29 0.50 -13.62
N PRO A 36 11.42 0.08 -14.21
CA PRO A 36 11.56 -1.25 -14.79
C PRO A 36 11.51 -2.38 -13.74
N VAL A 37 11.84 -2.10 -12.48
CA VAL A 37 11.70 -3.09 -11.39
C VAL A 37 10.23 -3.24 -10.99
N ALA A 38 9.50 -2.13 -10.89
CA ALA A 38 8.08 -2.16 -10.57
C ALA A 38 7.28 -2.86 -11.68
N ALA A 39 7.65 -2.62 -12.95
CA ALA A 39 7.03 -3.21 -14.14
C ALA A 39 6.84 -4.74 -14.03
N VAL A 40 7.82 -5.46 -13.47
CA VAL A 40 7.75 -6.92 -13.28
C VAL A 40 6.56 -7.31 -12.40
N PHE A 41 6.34 -6.58 -11.30
CA PHE A 41 5.29 -6.90 -10.34
C PHE A 41 3.92 -6.38 -10.77
N VAL A 42 3.86 -5.18 -11.35
CA VAL A 42 2.60 -4.55 -11.75
C VAL A 42 2.01 -5.14 -13.03
N SER A 43 2.82 -5.85 -13.83
CA SER A 43 2.36 -6.59 -15.02
C SER A 43 1.37 -7.71 -14.70
N SER A 44 1.38 -8.22 -13.47
CA SER A 44 0.43 -9.23 -12.98
C SER A 44 -0.28 -8.70 -11.72
N PRO A 45 -1.59 -8.37 -11.81
CA PRO A 45 -2.35 -7.86 -10.67
C PRO A 45 -2.29 -8.76 -9.43
N THR A 46 -2.26 -10.08 -9.64
CA THR A 46 -2.16 -11.07 -8.56
C THR A 46 -0.80 -11.01 -7.85
N LEU A 47 0.30 -10.94 -8.60
CA LEU A 47 1.64 -10.77 -8.03
C LEU A 47 1.76 -9.43 -7.32
N HIS A 48 1.23 -8.36 -7.92
CA HIS A 48 1.20 -7.04 -7.30
C HIS A 48 0.48 -7.09 -5.94
N LEU A 49 -0.71 -7.68 -5.89
CA LEU A 49 -1.47 -7.83 -4.63
C LEU A 49 -0.72 -8.68 -3.61
N LEU A 50 -0.08 -9.79 -4.01
CA LEU A 50 0.70 -10.63 -3.09
C LEU A 50 1.85 -9.86 -2.44
N VAL A 51 2.55 -9.02 -3.19
CA VAL A 51 3.62 -8.15 -2.66
C VAL A 51 3.04 -7.12 -1.67
N LYS A 52 1.86 -6.58 -1.94
CA LYS A 52 1.21 -5.62 -1.03
C LYS A 52 0.72 -6.30 0.27
N LEU A 53 0.20 -7.51 0.17
CA LEU A 53 -0.22 -8.30 1.34
C LEU A 53 0.97 -8.76 2.19
N SER A 54 2.09 -9.13 1.57
CA SER A 54 3.31 -9.47 2.31
C SER A 54 3.85 -8.24 3.06
N PHE A 55 3.81 -7.06 2.46
CA PHE A 55 4.12 -5.80 3.13
C PHE A 55 3.20 -5.53 4.33
N ALA A 56 1.88 -5.72 4.20
CA ALA A 56 0.95 -5.59 5.32
C ALA A 56 1.30 -6.55 6.47
N GLY A 57 1.70 -7.78 6.14
CA GLY A 57 2.21 -8.75 7.11
C GLY A 57 3.46 -8.26 7.84
N VAL A 58 4.44 -7.70 7.13
CA VAL A 58 5.65 -7.10 7.73
C VAL A 58 5.29 -5.95 8.66
N VAL A 59 4.40 -5.03 8.25
CA VAL A 59 3.93 -3.92 9.10
C VAL A 59 3.27 -4.44 10.37
N LEU A 60 2.46 -5.50 10.29
CA LEU A 60 1.83 -6.13 11.45
C LEU A 60 2.87 -6.72 12.41
N LEU A 61 3.90 -7.39 11.89
CA LEU A 61 4.99 -7.95 12.69
C LEU A 61 5.80 -6.84 13.37
N LEU A 62 6.14 -5.77 12.64
CA LEU A 62 6.85 -4.61 13.19
C LEU A 62 6.02 -3.91 14.27
N ALA A 63 4.72 -3.72 14.06
CA ALA A 63 3.83 -3.13 15.05
C ALA A 63 3.79 -3.97 16.34
N ARG A 64 3.69 -5.30 16.22
CA ARG A 64 3.74 -6.22 17.37
C ARG A 64 5.08 -6.17 18.09
N GLN A 65 6.18 -6.09 17.35
CA GLN A 65 7.51 -6.01 17.94
C GLN A 65 7.74 -4.65 18.63
N ALA A 66 7.25 -3.56 18.06
CA ALA A 66 7.26 -2.24 18.68
C ALA A 66 6.48 -2.24 20.00
N ASP A 67 5.28 -2.83 20.01
CA ASP A 67 4.47 -2.95 21.23
C ASP A 67 5.13 -3.77 22.34
N ARG A 68 6.01 -4.73 21.99
CA ARG A 68 6.82 -5.48 22.97
C ARG A 68 7.93 -4.63 23.61
N MET A 69 8.40 -3.59 22.91
CA MET A 69 9.45 -2.68 23.42
C MET A 69 8.83 -1.52 24.20
N ILE A 70 7.80 -0.88 23.62
CA ILE A 70 7.08 0.25 24.21
C ILE A 70 5.59 0.02 23.97
N PRO A 71 4.77 -0.20 25.01
CA PRO A 71 3.34 -0.47 24.85
C PRO A 71 2.62 0.62 24.05
N GLY A 72 1.88 0.24 23.01
CA GLY A 72 1.08 1.14 22.18
C GLY A 72 1.84 1.79 21.02
N SER A 73 3.18 1.68 21.00
CA SER A 73 4.02 2.27 19.95
C SER A 73 3.79 1.66 18.56
N GLY A 74 3.28 0.43 18.48
CA GLY A 74 2.93 -0.23 17.21
C GLY A 74 1.89 0.53 16.40
N THR A 75 1.07 1.38 17.05
CA THR A 75 0.12 2.26 16.37
C THR A 75 0.83 3.24 15.43
N TYR A 76 1.99 3.77 15.82
CA TYR A 76 2.77 4.68 14.99
C TYR A 76 3.37 3.97 13.76
N CYS A 77 3.76 2.69 13.90
CA CYS A 77 4.23 1.90 12.76
C CYS A 77 3.14 1.76 11.69
N VAL A 78 1.90 1.44 12.10
CA VAL A 78 0.78 1.32 11.17
C VAL A 78 0.40 2.68 10.59
N ALA A 79 0.38 3.74 11.40
CA ALA A 79 0.09 5.09 10.94
C ALA A 79 1.11 5.58 9.88
N ALA A 80 2.40 5.31 10.08
CA ALA A 80 3.44 5.64 9.10
C ALA A 80 3.23 4.90 7.77
N ALA A 81 2.88 3.60 7.82
CA ALA A 81 2.57 2.82 6.62
C ALA A 81 1.35 3.36 5.88
N VAL A 82 0.28 3.75 6.60
CA VAL A 82 -0.90 4.41 6.03
C VAL A 82 -0.52 5.72 5.34
N GLY A 83 0.27 6.57 6.00
CA GLY A 83 0.72 7.84 5.42
C GLY A 83 1.50 7.65 4.13
N LEU A 84 2.45 6.69 4.12
CA LEU A 84 3.24 6.37 2.93
C LEU A 84 2.34 5.89 1.78
N TYR A 85 1.42 4.98 2.02
CA TYR A 85 0.54 4.46 0.96
C TYR A 85 -0.51 5.45 0.48
N THR A 86 -0.90 6.41 1.32
CA THR A 86 -1.75 7.51 0.88
C THR A 86 -1.07 8.32 -0.22
N ILE A 87 0.23 8.59 -0.09
CA ILE A 87 1.03 9.29 -1.11
C ILE A 87 1.08 8.48 -2.41
N VAL A 88 1.28 7.16 -2.32
CA VAL A 88 1.35 6.28 -3.50
C VAL A 88 0.03 6.27 -4.26
N VAL A 89 -1.09 6.06 -3.58
CA VAL A 89 -2.42 6.07 -4.21
C VAL A 89 -2.73 7.43 -4.84
N ALA A 90 -2.41 8.53 -4.13
CA ALA A 90 -2.59 9.88 -4.66
C ALA A 90 -1.76 10.11 -5.93
N HIS A 91 -0.51 9.66 -5.95
CA HIS A 91 0.36 9.73 -7.13
C HIS A 91 -0.24 8.97 -8.32
N ASN A 92 -0.71 7.74 -8.11
CA ASN A 92 -1.34 6.96 -9.19
C ASN A 92 -2.59 7.65 -9.73
N LEU A 93 -3.43 8.22 -8.87
CA LEU A 93 -4.62 8.97 -9.29
C LEU A 93 -4.25 10.22 -10.10
N MET A 94 -3.21 10.95 -9.69
CA MET A 94 -2.69 12.09 -10.45
C MET A 94 -2.17 11.66 -11.82
N GLN A 95 -1.45 10.54 -11.88
CA GLN A 95 -0.94 9.99 -13.13
C GLN A 95 -2.08 9.59 -14.06
N ILE A 96 -3.12 8.92 -13.55
CA ILE A 96 -4.32 8.56 -14.32
C ILE A 96 -5.00 9.80 -14.93
N GLY A 97 -5.08 10.91 -14.19
CA GLY A 97 -5.68 12.16 -14.69
C GLY A 97 -4.77 12.97 -15.62
N ALA A 98 -3.50 12.58 -15.78
CA ALA A 98 -2.53 13.22 -16.66
C ALA A 98 -2.23 12.39 -17.93
N CYS A 99 -2.67 11.12 -17.92
CA CYS A 99 -2.91 10.32 -19.12
C CYS A 99 -4.34 10.64 -19.63
#